data_AF-A0A4W5R5E2-F1
#
_entry.id   AF-A0A4W5R5E2-F1
#
_cell.length_a   1.000
_cell.length_b   1.000
_cell.length_c   1.000
_cell.angle_alpha   90.00
_cell.angle_beta   90.00
_cell.angle_gamma   90.00
#
_symmetry.space_group_name_H-M   'P 1'
#
loop_
_entity.id
_entity.type
_entity.pdbx_description
1 polymer ?
#
loop_
_entity_poly.entity_id
_entity_poly.type
_entity_poly.pdbx_seq_one_letter_code
_entity_poly.pdbx_strand_id
1 'polypeptide(L)'
;INIPLRLYSPLDAISSSRVLSNQLVVLTSEGEELFRISPWAKYCHKHPDSNTYDWIHWDPVRPFLYQHTRPKRPRSLRIYEAHVGIASPAEEIATYTNFTLNVLPKIKDLGYNCVQLMAIMEHAYYGSFGYQVTNFFAASR
;
A
#
# COMPACT_ATOMS: atom_id res chain seq x y z
N ILE A 1 -7.63 -27.52 -10.24
CA ILE A 1 -8.41 -27.44 -8.98
C ILE A 1 -9.28 -26.19 -9.11
N ASN A 2 -10.58 -26.39 -9.37
CA ASN A 2 -11.55 -25.31 -9.60
C ASN A 2 -12.24 -25.01 -8.27
N ILE A 3 -11.75 -24.02 -7.52
CA ILE A 3 -12.41 -23.56 -6.29
C ILE A 3 -13.33 -22.41 -6.68
N PRO A 4 -14.65 -22.48 -6.40
CA PRO A 4 -15.55 -21.38 -6.69
C PRO A 4 -15.18 -20.16 -5.83
N LEU A 5 -14.80 -19.06 -6.48
CA LEU A 5 -14.56 -17.76 -5.84
C LEU A 5 -15.79 -16.89 -5.99
N ARG A 6 -16.36 -16.42 -4.87
CA ARG A 6 -17.44 -15.43 -4.88
C ARG A 6 -16.92 -14.11 -4.31
N LEU A 7 -17.10 -13.02 -5.05
CA LEU A 7 -16.84 -11.67 -4.57
C LEU A 7 -18.00 -11.23 -3.69
N TYR A 8 -17.74 -10.87 -2.44
CA TYR A 8 -18.72 -10.28 -1.56
C TYR A 8 -18.48 -8.77 -1.48
N SER A 9 -19.49 -8.00 -1.89
CA SER A 9 -19.54 -6.54 -1.75
C SER A 9 -20.68 -6.22 -0.76
N PRO A 10 -20.47 -5.39 0.28
CA PRO A 10 -21.49 -5.07 1.30
C PRO A 10 -22.71 -4.29 0.80
N LEU A 11 -23.00 -4.26 -0.51
CA LEU A 11 -24.12 -3.51 -1.08
C LEU A 11 -25.50 -3.95 -0.56
N ASP A 12 -25.60 -5.08 0.14
CA ASP A 12 -26.83 -5.57 0.76
C ASP A 12 -27.17 -4.93 2.13
N ALA A 13 -26.36 -3.97 2.62
CA ALA A 13 -26.66 -3.22 3.85
C ALA A 13 -26.45 -1.71 3.68
N ILE A 14 -27.53 -0.98 3.44
CA ILE A 14 -27.57 0.49 3.34
C ILE A 14 -27.29 1.12 4.72
N SER A 15 -26.23 1.92 4.85
CA SER A 15 -26.19 3.19 5.61
C SER A 15 -24.79 3.83 5.62
N SER A 16 -24.73 5.10 5.20
CA SER A 16 -23.79 6.17 5.59
C SER A 16 -22.30 5.85 5.76
N SER A 17 -21.48 6.50 4.92
CA SER A 17 -20.05 6.82 5.14
C SER A 17 -19.08 5.67 5.43
N ARG A 18 -19.39 4.43 5.04
CA ARG A 18 -18.43 3.31 5.11
C ARG A 18 -17.66 3.20 3.80
N VAL A 19 -16.34 3.17 3.92
CA VAL A 19 -15.46 2.69 2.85
C VAL A 19 -15.92 1.27 2.52
N LEU A 20 -16.20 0.99 1.24
CA LEU A 20 -16.60 -0.35 0.80
C LEU A 20 -15.42 -1.31 0.98
N SER A 21 -15.43 -2.09 2.06
CA SER A 21 -14.50 -3.18 2.26
C SER A 21 -14.97 -4.39 1.46
N ASN A 22 -14.10 -4.91 0.61
CA ASN A 22 -14.37 -6.09 -0.20
C ASN A 22 -13.68 -7.29 0.44
N GLN A 23 -14.26 -8.48 0.29
CA GLN A 23 -13.60 -9.71 0.70
C GLN A 23 -13.87 -10.79 -0.34
N LEU A 24 -12.87 -11.62 -0.57
CA LEU A 24 -13.06 -12.89 -1.28
C LEU A 24 -13.56 -13.92 -0.27
N VAL A 25 -14.64 -14.61 -0.64
CA VAL A 25 -15.11 -15.78 0.10
C VAL A 25 -14.63 -17.03 -0.63
N VAL A 26 -13.89 -17.87 0.08
CA VAL A 26 -13.39 -19.16 -0.39
C VAL A 26 -14.14 -20.26 0.35
N LEU A 27 -14.92 -21.06 -0.38
CA LEU A 27 -15.60 -22.23 0.18
C LEU A 27 -14.67 -23.43 0.16
N THR A 28 -14.41 -24.02 1.33
CA THR A 28 -13.59 -25.24 1.43
C THR A 28 -14.41 -26.47 1.06
N SER A 29 -13.73 -27.60 0.83
CA SER A 29 -14.39 -28.89 0.61
C SER A 29 -15.18 -29.38 1.83
N GLU A 30 -14.84 -28.91 3.03
CA GLU A 30 -15.57 -29.22 4.27
C GLU A 30 -16.80 -28.31 4.47
N GLY A 31 -17.04 -27.35 3.58
CA GLY A 31 -18.15 -26.40 3.67
C GLY A 31 -17.86 -25.17 4.53
N GLU A 32 -16.61 -24.95 4.94
CA GLU A 32 -16.23 -23.74 5.67
C GLU A 32 -16.08 -22.53 4.73
N GLU A 33 -16.45 -21.36 5.22
CA GLU A 33 -16.25 -20.08 4.52
C GLU A 33 -15.01 -19.37 5.03
N LEU A 34 -14.03 -19.17 4.15
CA LEU A 34 -12.80 -18.44 4.46
C LEU A 34 -12.82 -17.07 3.79
N PHE A 35 -12.67 -16.02 4.59
CA PHE A 35 -12.60 -14.64 4.13
C PHE A 35 -11.15 -14.24 3.87
N ARG A 36 -10.87 -13.70 2.68
CA ARG A 36 -9.52 -13.32 2.26
C ARG A 36 -9.51 -11.97 1.56
N ILE A 37 -8.42 -11.23 1.72
CA ILE A 37 -8.11 -10.11 0.83
C ILE A 37 -7.66 -10.67 -0.52
N SER A 38 -8.06 -10.02 -1.62
CA SER A 38 -7.57 -10.38 -2.95
C SER A 38 -6.04 -10.34 -3.00
N PRO A 39 -5.36 -11.37 -3.55
CA PRO A 39 -3.92 -11.31 -3.82
C PRO A 39 -3.53 -10.12 -4.71
N TRP A 40 -4.50 -9.57 -5.47
CA TRP A 40 -4.35 -8.46 -6.39
C TRP A 40 -4.94 -7.14 -5.84
N ALA A 41 -5.22 -7.07 -4.55
CA ALA A 41 -5.69 -5.85 -3.92
C ALA A 41 -4.68 -4.71 -4.15
N LYS A 42 -5.17 -3.59 -4.68
CA LYS A 42 -4.36 -2.39 -4.96
C LYS A 42 -4.15 -1.50 -3.74
N TYR A 43 -5.02 -1.64 -2.74
CA TYR A 43 -4.97 -0.86 -1.51
C TYR A 43 -5.63 -1.63 -0.37
N CYS A 44 -4.99 -1.60 0.78
CA CYS A 44 -5.49 -2.19 2.01
C CYS A 44 -5.41 -1.14 3.13
N HIS A 45 -6.30 -1.24 4.11
CA HIS A 45 -6.27 -0.35 5.25
C HIS A 45 -6.46 -1.13 6.53
N LYS A 46 -5.65 -0.84 7.55
CA LYS A 46 -5.85 -1.44 8.87
C LYS A 46 -7.21 -1.01 9.40
N HIS A 47 -8.02 -1.96 9.85
CA HIS A 47 -9.29 -1.66 10.48
C HIS A 47 -9.02 -0.93 11.82
N PRO A 48 -9.71 0.18 12.13
CA PRO A 48 -9.40 1.00 13.31
C PRO A 48 -9.36 0.23 14.63
N ASP A 49 -10.32 -0.70 14.79
CA ASP A 49 -10.56 -1.43 16.04
C ASP A 49 -9.98 -2.85 16.07
N SER A 50 -9.17 -3.25 15.08
CA SER A 50 -8.63 -4.61 15.02
C SER A 50 -7.23 -4.68 14.41
N ASN A 51 -6.61 -5.86 14.49
CA ASN A 51 -5.36 -6.15 13.78
C ASN A 51 -5.58 -6.71 12.37
N THR A 52 -6.81 -6.65 11.85
CA THR A 52 -7.13 -7.07 10.49
C THR A 52 -7.06 -5.90 9.52
N TYR A 53 -6.92 -6.22 8.24
CA TYR A 53 -6.90 -5.25 7.16
C TYR A 53 -8.13 -5.44 6.28
N ASP A 54 -8.68 -4.32 5.82
CA ASP A 54 -9.75 -4.30 4.84
C ASP A 54 -9.16 -4.11 3.44
N TRP A 55 -9.71 -4.84 2.47
CA TRP A 55 -9.44 -4.58 1.07
C TRP A 55 -10.34 -3.45 0.57
N ILE A 56 -9.71 -2.34 0.23
CA ILE A 56 -10.40 -1.18 -0.31
C ILE A 56 -10.38 -1.26 -1.84
N HIS A 57 -11.56 -1.17 -2.47
CA HIS A 57 -11.62 -1.02 -3.92
C HIS A 57 -11.05 0.35 -4.30
N TRP A 58 -9.90 0.36 -4.96
CA TRP A 58 -9.22 1.58 -5.36
C TRP A 58 -9.45 1.87 -6.84
N ASP A 59 -10.44 2.72 -7.10
CA ASP A 59 -10.78 3.25 -8.43
C ASP A 59 -11.10 4.76 -8.32
N PRO A 60 -10.08 5.62 -8.13
CA PRO A 60 -10.32 7.05 -7.92
C PRO A 60 -10.84 7.70 -9.21
N VAL A 61 -11.89 8.52 -9.08
CA VAL A 61 -12.47 9.31 -10.19
C VAL A 61 -11.42 10.15 -10.93
N ARG A 62 -10.41 10.62 -10.19
CA ARG A 62 -9.29 11.40 -10.73
C ARG A 62 -7.98 10.66 -10.46
N PRO A 63 -7.49 9.84 -11.41
CA PRO A 63 -6.19 9.20 -11.27
C PRO A 63 -5.07 10.24 -11.33
N PHE A 64 -3.95 9.96 -10.68
CA PHE A 64 -2.75 10.78 -10.79
C PHE A 64 -2.17 10.69 -12.21
N LEU A 65 -1.93 11.84 -12.84
CA LEU A 65 -1.29 11.92 -14.15
C LEU A 65 0.18 12.27 -13.98
N TYR A 66 1.06 11.40 -14.49
CA TYR A 66 2.50 11.64 -14.48
C TYR A 66 2.85 12.85 -15.35
N GLN A 67 3.54 13.83 -14.76
CA GLN A 67 3.92 15.08 -15.44
C GLN A 67 5.38 15.06 -15.95
N HIS A 68 6.17 14.08 -15.51
CA HIS A 68 7.61 14.01 -15.79
C HIS A 68 7.97 12.68 -16.45
N THR A 69 8.94 12.71 -17.35
CA THR A 69 9.52 11.51 -17.97
C THR A 69 10.57 10.89 -17.04
N ARG A 70 10.89 9.60 -17.29
CA ARG A 70 11.95 8.92 -16.56
C ARG A 70 13.30 9.61 -16.84
N PRO A 71 14.14 9.88 -15.83
CA PRO A 71 15.50 10.39 -16.04
C PRO A 71 16.32 9.45 -16.92
N LYS A 72 17.32 10.00 -17.64
CA LYS A 72 18.30 9.18 -18.36
C LYS A 72 19.08 8.32 -17.36
N ARG A 73 19.42 7.09 -17.76
CA ARG A 73 20.26 6.19 -16.95
C ARG A 73 21.58 6.89 -16.61
N PRO A 74 21.92 7.06 -15.32
CA PRO A 74 23.17 7.71 -14.93
C PRO A 74 24.37 6.79 -15.21
N ARG A 75 25.57 7.36 -15.36
CA ARG A 75 26.82 6.61 -15.55
C ARG A 75 27.22 5.82 -14.29
N SER A 76 26.95 6.37 -13.11
CA SER A 76 27.18 5.74 -11.82
C SER A 76 26.00 6.04 -10.89
N LEU A 77 25.67 5.08 -10.01
CA LEU A 77 24.60 5.24 -9.03
C LEU A 77 25.17 5.83 -7.74
N ARG A 78 24.51 6.87 -7.24
CA ARG A 78 24.64 7.40 -5.89
C ARG A 78 23.26 7.29 -5.27
N ILE A 79 23.06 6.22 -4.51
CA ILE A 79 21.77 5.78 -4.02
C ILE A 79 21.56 6.35 -2.62
N TYR A 80 20.45 7.05 -2.42
CA TYR A 80 19.94 7.39 -1.09
C TYR A 80 18.91 6.34 -0.70
N GLU A 81 19.22 5.49 0.28
CA GLU A 81 18.27 4.54 0.84
C GLU A 81 17.32 5.24 1.81
N ALA A 82 16.02 4.99 1.66
CA ALA A 82 15.01 5.69 2.42
C ALA A 82 13.80 4.83 2.76
N HIS A 83 13.22 5.12 3.92
CA HIS A 83 11.94 4.59 4.37
C HIS A 83 11.00 5.77 4.67
N VAL A 84 9.86 5.83 3.98
CA VAL A 84 8.95 7.00 4.03
C VAL A 84 8.42 7.25 5.44
N GLY A 85 7.94 6.20 6.12
CA GLY A 85 7.28 6.31 7.43
C GLY A 85 8.13 6.88 8.58
N ILE A 86 9.46 6.88 8.46
CA ILE A 86 10.37 7.43 9.50
C ILE A 86 11.06 8.72 9.03
N ALA A 87 10.65 9.28 7.89
CA ALA A 87 11.31 10.40 7.26
C ALA A 87 10.77 11.77 7.74
N SER A 88 10.52 11.89 9.04
CA SER A 88 10.06 13.10 9.73
C SER A 88 10.69 13.15 11.12
N PRO A 89 10.96 14.35 11.69
CA PRO A 89 11.36 14.47 13.09
C PRO A 89 10.22 14.20 14.09
N ALA A 90 8.97 14.17 13.64
CA ALA A 90 7.82 13.90 14.50
C ALA A 90 7.73 12.42 14.87
N GLU A 91 7.20 12.13 16.07
CA GLU A 91 6.97 10.76 16.58
C GLU A 91 5.70 10.13 15.97
N GLU A 92 5.61 10.13 14.65
CA GLU A 92 4.47 9.60 13.89
C GLU A 92 4.94 8.96 12.58
N ILE A 93 4.07 8.16 11.95
CA ILE A 93 4.33 7.61 10.61
C ILE A 93 4.20 8.74 9.59
N ALA A 94 5.33 9.15 9.01
CA ALA A 94 5.39 10.21 8.03
C ALA A 94 4.75 9.79 6.68
N THR A 95 4.21 10.77 5.95
CA THR A 95 3.46 10.53 4.71
C THR A 95 4.32 10.64 3.45
N TYR A 96 3.86 10.06 2.33
CA TYR A 96 4.45 10.28 1.01
C TYR A 96 4.55 11.77 0.62
N THR A 97 3.55 12.57 1.00
CA THR A 97 3.56 14.02 0.76
C THR A 97 4.68 14.70 1.55
N ASN A 98 4.86 14.34 2.82
CA ASN A 98 5.99 14.84 3.61
C ASN A 98 7.34 14.46 2.98
N PHE A 99 7.51 13.21 2.57
CA PHE A 99 8.74 12.76 1.91
C PHE A 99 9.00 13.54 0.62
N THR A 100 7.96 13.77 -0.18
CA THR A 100 8.03 14.51 -1.45
C THR A 100 8.46 15.96 -1.25
N LEU A 101 7.87 16.66 -0.29
CA LEU A 101 8.10 18.10 -0.08
C LEU A 101 9.36 18.38 0.74
N ASN A 102 9.69 17.54 1.72
CA ASN A 102 10.71 17.86 2.73
C ASN A 102 11.99 17.02 2.62
N VAL A 103 11.96 15.87 1.92
CA VAL A 103 13.08 14.92 1.86
C VAL A 103 13.69 14.87 0.46
N LEU A 104 12.88 14.76 -0.59
CA LEU A 104 13.39 14.72 -1.97
C LEU A 104 14.29 15.92 -2.35
N PRO A 105 13.97 17.19 -1.97
CA PRO A 105 14.86 18.32 -2.24
C PRO A 105 16.23 18.14 -1.59
N LYS A 106 16.28 17.67 -0.33
CA LYS A 106 17.54 17.44 0.39
C LYS A 106 18.38 16.35 -0.26
N ILE A 107 17.76 15.25 -0.68
CA ILE A 107 18.44 14.16 -1.40
C ILE A 107 19.09 14.71 -2.68
N LYS A 108 18.37 15.55 -3.42
CA LYS A 108 18.87 16.21 -4.63
C LYS A 108 20.03 17.16 -4.33
N ASP A 109 19.91 17.99 -3.30
CA ASP A 109 20.93 18.98 -2.90
C ASP A 109 22.23 18.29 -2.44
N LEU A 110 22.12 17.11 -1.82
CA LEU A 110 23.26 16.25 -1.46
C LEU A 110 23.91 15.54 -2.66
N GLY A 111 23.37 15.69 -3.88
CA GLY A 111 23.97 15.17 -5.11
C GLY A 111 23.71 13.68 -5.40
N TYR A 112 22.79 13.04 -4.67
CA TYR A 112 22.30 11.71 -4.99
C TYR A 112 21.49 11.72 -6.29
N ASN A 113 21.55 10.62 -7.04
CA ASN A 113 20.90 10.51 -8.35
C ASN A 113 19.93 9.32 -8.45
N CYS A 114 19.77 8.58 -7.37
CA CYS A 114 18.88 7.44 -7.25
C CYS A 114 18.34 7.38 -5.82
N VAL A 115 17.08 7.01 -5.66
CA VAL A 115 16.45 6.74 -4.36
C VAL A 115 16.07 5.28 -4.31
N GLN A 116 16.56 4.56 -3.30
CA GLN A 116 16.10 3.23 -2.98
C GLN A 116 14.98 3.37 -1.95
N LEU A 117 13.74 3.12 -2.37
CA LEU A 117 12.58 3.20 -1.49
C LEU A 117 12.30 1.84 -0.86
N MET A 118 12.35 1.78 0.46
CA MET A 118 12.01 0.60 1.27
C MET A 118 10.55 0.64 1.74
N ALA A 119 10.04 -0.53 2.12
CA ALA A 119 8.73 -0.68 2.76
C ALA A 119 7.53 -0.11 1.97
N ILE A 120 7.62 -0.13 0.62
CA ILE A 120 6.55 0.36 -0.25
C ILE A 120 5.43 -0.67 -0.44
N MET A 121 5.78 -1.96 -0.50
CA MET A 121 4.78 -3.03 -0.54
C MET A 121 4.11 -3.13 0.82
N GLU A 122 2.79 -3.29 0.83
CA GLU A 122 1.99 -3.38 2.06
C GLU A 122 2.45 -4.51 2.97
N HIS A 123 2.60 -4.19 4.26
CA HIS A 123 3.13 -5.07 5.29
C HIS A 123 2.45 -4.74 6.63
N ALA A 124 1.67 -5.69 7.15
CA ALA A 124 0.86 -5.45 8.35
C ALA A 124 1.69 -5.16 9.62
N TYR A 125 2.91 -5.67 9.68
CA TYR A 125 3.81 -5.46 10.82
C TYR A 125 4.85 -4.39 10.52
N TYR A 126 4.64 -3.17 11.04
CA TYR A 126 5.55 -2.03 10.82
C TYR A 126 7.00 -2.32 11.30
N GLY A 127 7.15 -3.07 12.40
CA GLY A 127 8.46 -3.49 12.92
C GLY A 127 9.24 -4.44 11.99
N SER A 128 8.62 -4.95 10.91
CA SER A 128 9.31 -5.75 9.91
C SER A 128 10.18 -4.93 8.96
N PHE A 129 10.11 -3.59 9.01
CA PHE A 129 10.82 -2.70 8.08
C PHE A 129 10.50 -2.97 6.60
N GLY A 130 9.28 -3.47 6.34
CA GLY A 130 8.81 -3.83 5.00
C GLY A 130 9.15 -5.24 4.52
N TYR A 131 9.83 -6.06 5.33
CA TYR A 131 10.26 -7.41 4.92
C TYR A 131 9.18 -8.49 5.07
N GLN A 132 8.12 -8.24 5.85
CA GLN A 132 6.98 -9.16 5.99
C GLN A 132 5.77 -8.67 5.19
N VAL A 133 5.85 -8.79 3.87
CA VAL A 133 4.81 -8.36 2.94
C VAL A 133 3.53 -9.18 3.12
N THR A 134 2.39 -8.49 3.21
CA THR A 134 1.06 -9.12 3.27
C THR A 134 0.28 -8.97 1.96
N ASN A 135 0.46 -7.85 1.24
CA ASN A 135 -0.25 -7.59 -0.01
C ASN A 135 0.69 -7.03 -1.07
N PHE A 136 1.10 -7.90 -2.01
CA PHE A 136 2.16 -7.62 -2.98
C PHE A 136 1.87 -6.48 -3.97
N PHE A 137 0.58 -6.18 -4.21
CA PHE A 137 0.14 -5.17 -5.17
C PHE A 137 -0.41 -3.91 -4.49
N ALA A 138 -0.43 -3.86 -3.16
CA ALA A 138 -0.88 -2.71 -2.40
C ALA A 138 0.32 -1.85 -2.00
N ALA A 139 0.18 -0.53 -2.21
CA ALA A 139 1.13 0.44 -1.68
C ALA A 139 0.83 0.68 -0.19
N SER A 140 1.82 0.48 0.67
CA SER A 140 1.76 0.78 2.10
C SER A 140 1.49 2.28 2.32
N ARG A 141 0.83 2.62 3.42
CA ARG A 141 0.54 4.02 3.78
C ARG A 141 1.72 4.71 4.47
#